data_AF-A0A177NQ30-F1
#
_entry.id   AF-A0A177NQ30-F1
#
_cell.length_a   1.000
_cell.length_b   1.000
_cell.length_c   1.000
_cell.angle_alpha   90.00
_cell.angle_beta   90.00
_cell.angle_gamma   90.00
#
_symmetry.space_group_name_H-M   'P 1'
#
loop_
_entity.id
_entity.type
_entity.pdbx_description
1 polymer ?
#
loop_
_entity_poly.entity_id
_entity_poly.type
_entity_poly.pdbx_seq_one_letter_code
_entity_poly.pdbx_strand_id
1 'polypeptide(L)'
;MINKTQTISGSSLWVFISVRLIKTLIVVAAMIPNYVYAMDGKSVYLPIVFHSEAKDILTSLCLGVKEYDYVDNQWWSKPATGAQKPEESFKAVLTAIKAKNKQALYDLSHSEFGRDPKQFDQQAQAYFQQFETIKISSIPVAYGFDGFFVFYVNLEFNNQQAFVPFLFAVDKDGVYKFLPYRIDYIGYSFVNDWFSSSWGRGSETPEYCKTNDYKNSTYVYPLLSPLADFLFPDKSRVLLKGTDLKKKSVKDSVFKEIGAIIQQISTADVLKDGVGGVIKYMSPESGGRVKDWFAQVGNEEKIAYVNSLVKLDPYFIFDAQPLYITYVSTPSGVRVMYFVASGNSKPYWANASHVTDLDKLFKKGEFYDSSLKKPPFGSFAK
;
A
#
# COMPACT_ATOMS: atom_id res chain seq x y z
N MET A 1 4.94 1.83 87.55
CA MET A 1 3.59 1.23 87.76
C MET A 1 2.71 1.62 86.58
N ILE A 2 1.75 0.77 86.19
CA ILE A 2 0.38 1.12 85.75
C ILE A 2 0.22 2.29 84.73
N ASN A 3 0.00 1.92 83.46
CA ASN A 3 -1.17 2.27 82.59
C ASN A 3 -1.41 3.72 82.10
N LYS A 4 -2.16 4.00 81.00
CA LYS A 4 -2.62 3.18 79.84
C LYS A 4 -3.01 4.06 78.63
N THR A 5 -3.20 3.41 77.47
CA THR A 5 -3.59 3.91 76.14
C THR A 5 -5.10 4.08 75.91
N GLN A 6 -5.52 5.06 75.07
CA GLN A 6 -6.59 5.05 74.02
C GLN A 6 -6.63 6.46 73.34
N THR A 7 -6.91 6.78 72.05
CA THR A 7 -7.52 6.14 70.83
C THR A 7 -9.07 6.12 70.82
N ILE A 8 -9.86 6.48 69.77
CA ILE A 8 -9.68 6.53 68.29
C ILE A 8 -10.55 7.65 67.60
N SER A 9 -10.23 7.99 66.33
CA SER A 9 -11.08 8.59 65.25
C SER A 9 -11.32 10.12 65.22
N GLY A 10 -11.51 10.79 64.05
CA GLY A 10 -11.33 10.35 62.64
C GLY A 10 -11.83 11.38 61.59
N SER A 11 -11.36 11.25 60.32
CA SER A 11 -11.85 11.96 59.09
C SER A 11 -11.62 13.50 59.04
N SER A 12 -11.38 14.22 57.92
CA SER A 12 -11.46 13.98 56.47
C SER A 12 -10.39 14.78 55.67
N LEU A 13 -10.26 14.55 54.36
CA LEU A 13 -9.40 15.33 53.44
C LEU A 13 -9.89 16.78 53.18
N TRP A 14 -8.95 17.70 52.88
CA TRP A 14 -8.87 18.54 51.66
C TRP A 14 -7.69 19.53 51.77
N VAL A 15 -6.73 19.54 50.84
CA VAL A 15 -5.69 20.58 50.71
C VAL A 15 -5.39 20.83 49.23
N PHE A 16 -5.41 22.11 48.81
CA PHE A 16 -4.95 22.54 47.49
C PHE A 16 -3.49 23.02 47.52
N ILE A 17 -2.80 22.86 46.38
CA ILE A 17 -1.35 23.08 46.22
C ILE A 17 -1.02 24.58 46.09
N SER A 18 0.17 25.01 46.56
CA SER A 18 0.79 26.25 46.10
C SER A 18 2.33 26.28 46.17
N VAL A 19 2.94 26.72 45.05
CA VAL A 19 4.28 27.34 44.89
C VAL A 19 5.56 26.50 45.19
N ARG A 20 5.97 25.74 44.15
CA ARG A 20 7.30 25.75 43.48
C ARG A 20 8.64 25.57 44.25
N LEU A 21 9.34 24.51 43.83
CA LEU A 21 10.77 24.47 43.40
C LEU A 21 11.90 24.73 44.42
N ILE A 22 12.40 23.64 45.03
CA ILE A 22 13.84 23.43 45.31
C ILE A 22 14.25 22.04 44.77
N LYS A 23 15.53 21.87 44.41
CA LYS A 23 16.10 20.68 43.77
C LYS A 23 16.27 19.50 44.75
N THR A 24 15.84 18.30 44.35
CA THR A 24 16.47 17.05 44.79
C THR A 24 16.51 16.07 43.62
N LEU A 25 17.68 15.50 43.33
CA LEU A 25 17.81 14.40 42.37
C LEU A 25 17.46 13.09 43.11
N ILE A 26 16.43 12.36 42.66
CA ILE A 26 16.17 11.00 43.14
C ILE A 26 16.38 10.05 41.97
N VAL A 27 17.50 9.34 41.99
CA VAL A 27 17.77 8.24 41.07
C VAL A 27 16.98 7.02 41.54
N VAL A 28 15.71 6.91 41.11
CA VAL A 28 14.95 5.68 41.27
C VAL A 28 15.49 4.67 40.26
N ALA A 29 16.42 3.84 40.69
CA ALA A 29 16.89 2.67 39.94
C ALA A 29 15.79 1.59 39.92
N ALA A 30 14.70 1.87 39.23
CA ALA A 30 13.66 0.88 38.97
C ALA A 30 14.24 -0.23 38.10
N MET A 31 14.28 -1.45 38.63
CA MET A 31 14.46 -2.65 37.82
C MET A 31 13.18 -2.89 37.01
N ILE A 32 12.98 -2.11 35.95
CA ILE A 32 11.97 -2.37 34.94
C ILE A 32 12.44 -3.66 34.24
N PRO A 33 11.67 -4.77 34.26
CA PRO A 33 11.97 -5.91 33.41
C PRO A 33 11.98 -5.45 31.95
N ASN A 34 12.91 -5.93 31.12
CA ASN A 34 13.09 -5.43 29.74
C ASN A 34 11.94 -5.87 28.80
N TYR A 35 10.76 -5.28 29.01
CA TYR A 35 9.57 -5.39 28.16
C TYR A 35 9.81 -4.62 26.86
N VAL A 36 10.49 -5.25 25.91
CA VAL A 36 10.60 -4.73 24.54
C VAL A 36 9.29 -4.99 23.82
N TYR A 37 8.34 -4.07 24.01
CA TYR A 37 7.20 -3.92 23.11
C TYR A 37 7.69 -3.42 21.73
N ALA A 38 6.97 -3.76 20.67
CA ALA A 38 6.99 -2.96 19.46
C ALA A 38 6.55 -1.53 19.79
N MET A 39 7.03 -0.52 19.05
CA MET A 39 6.44 0.82 19.14
C MET A 39 4.96 0.76 18.71
N ASP A 40 4.09 1.50 19.39
CA ASP A 40 2.69 1.64 18.99
C ASP A 40 2.63 2.14 17.53
N GLY A 41 1.91 1.38 16.68
CA GLY A 41 2.00 1.48 15.23
C GLY A 41 1.79 2.91 14.73
N LYS A 42 2.85 3.53 14.20
CA LYS A 42 2.82 4.92 13.74
C LYS A 42 2.17 4.96 12.35
N SER A 43 1.32 5.96 12.11
CA SER A 43 0.72 6.12 10.78
C SER A 43 1.74 6.68 9.80
N VAL A 44 1.99 5.95 8.71
CA VAL A 44 2.86 6.36 7.59
C VAL A 44 2.06 6.39 6.30
N TYR A 45 2.62 7.05 5.28
CA TYR A 45 2.00 7.21 3.97
C TYR A 45 2.98 6.73 2.90
N LEU A 46 2.73 5.55 2.33
CA LEU A 46 3.58 4.95 1.31
C LEU A 46 3.20 5.52 -0.07
N PRO A 47 4.14 6.06 -0.85
CA PRO A 47 3.89 6.39 -2.25
C PRO A 47 3.69 5.10 -3.06
N ILE A 48 2.61 5.01 -3.84
CA ILE A 48 2.34 3.84 -4.67
C ILE A 48 3.28 3.86 -5.89
N VAL A 49 3.93 2.73 -6.16
CA VAL A 49 4.80 2.56 -7.33
C VAL A 49 3.94 2.36 -8.59
N PHE A 50 4.30 3.05 -9.68
CA PHE A 50 3.71 2.86 -10.99
C PHE A 50 4.70 2.22 -11.96
N HIS A 51 4.39 1.00 -12.40
CA HIS A 51 5.16 0.24 -13.38
C HIS A 51 4.80 0.66 -14.81
N SER A 52 5.49 1.68 -15.34
CA SER A 52 5.38 2.09 -16.75
C SER A 52 6.19 1.15 -17.65
N GLU A 53 5.92 1.11 -18.96
CA GLU A 53 6.63 0.19 -19.87
C GLU A 53 8.14 0.48 -20.04
N ALA A 54 8.59 1.66 -19.59
CA ALA A 54 9.99 2.10 -19.63
C ALA A 54 10.74 1.89 -18.32
N LYS A 55 10.07 2.12 -17.17
CA LYS A 55 10.63 2.02 -15.82
C LYS A 55 9.56 2.14 -14.73
N ASP A 56 9.94 1.81 -13.52
CA ASP A 56 9.15 2.12 -12.33
C ASP A 56 9.20 3.61 -11.99
N ILE A 57 8.11 4.10 -11.39
CA ILE A 57 7.90 5.51 -11.06
C ILE A 57 7.33 5.60 -9.63
N LEU A 58 8.06 6.25 -8.74
CA LEU A 58 7.53 6.69 -7.44
C LEU A 58 6.53 7.84 -7.67
N THR A 59 5.31 7.72 -7.15
CA THR A 59 4.23 8.70 -7.37
C THR A 59 3.89 9.47 -6.09
N SER A 60 3.32 10.67 -6.19
CA SER A 60 2.74 11.39 -5.04
C SER A 60 1.35 10.86 -4.63
N LEU A 61 0.97 9.66 -5.07
CA LEU A 61 -0.27 9.00 -4.70
C LEU A 61 -0.01 8.12 -3.48
N CYS A 62 -0.69 8.42 -2.36
CA CYS A 62 -0.32 7.90 -1.05
C CYS A 62 -1.28 6.83 -0.54
N LEU A 63 -0.75 5.74 0.00
CA LEU A 63 -1.46 4.73 0.78
C LEU A 63 -1.16 4.92 2.28
N GLY A 64 -2.17 5.26 3.08
CA GLY A 64 -2.03 5.37 4.53
C GLY A 64 -2.10 4.02 5.22
N VAL A 65 -1.06 3.65 5.98
CA VAL A 65 -0.93 2.37 6.72
C VAL A 65 -0.36 2.60 8.13
N LYS A 66 -0.30 1.55 8.96
CA LYS A 66 0.46 1.54 10.22
C LYS A 66 1.82 0.88 9.99
N GLU A 67 2.90 1.52 10.43
CA GLU A 67 4.26 0.95 10.47
C GLU A 67 4.67 0.65 11.91
N TYR A 68 5.28 -0.51 12.13
CA TYR A 68 5.74 -1.00 13.43
C TYR A 68 7.26 -1.19 13.36
N ASP A 69 8.00 -0.37 14.11
CA ASP A 69 9.46 -0.45 14.22
C ASP A 69 9.87 -1.40 15.36
N TYR A 70 10.81 -2.31 15.08
CA TYR A 70 11.35 -3.25 16.06
C TYR A 70 12.81 -2.93 16.36
N VAL A 71 13.04 -2.24 17.49
CA VAL A 71 14.39 -1.82 17.94
C VAL A 71 15.29 -3.01 18.30
N ASP A 72 14.69 -4.11 18.79
CA ASP A 72 15.39 -5.37 19.04
C ASP A 72 15.29 -6.29 17.82
N ASN A 73 16.36 -6.36 17.02
CA ASN A 73 16.45 -7.21 15.83
C ASN A 73 16.17 -8.71 16.08
N GLN A 74 16.17 -9.17 17.34
CA GLN A 74 15.99 -10.56 17.75
C GLN A 74 14.72 -10.78 18.60
N TRP A 75 13.76 -9.83 18.60
CA TRP A 75 12.49 -9.92 19.34
C TRP A 75 11.72 -11.23 19.12
N TRP A 76 11.81 -11.77 17.89
CA TRP A 76 11.15 -12.98 17.41
C TRP A 76 11.78 -14.27 17.97
N SER A 77 13.02 -14.21 18.48
CA SER A 77 13.70 -15.36 19.10
C SER A 77 13.28 -15.58 20.55
N LYS A 78 12.77 -14.53 21.21
CA LYS A 78 12.32 -14.55 22.60
C LYS A 78 10.97 -15.29 22.73
N PRO A 79 10.67 -15.92 23.88
CA PRO A 79 9.37 -16.54 24.14
C PRO A 79 8.16 -15.64 23.81
N ALA A 80 7.02 -16.26 23.54
CA ALA A 80 5.73 -15.57 23.55
C ALA A 80 5.33 -15.20 24.98
N THR A 81 4.50 -14.18 25.13
CA THR A 81 4.18 -13.51 26.41
C THR A 81 2.70 -13.55 26.79
N GLY A 82 1.84 -14.11 25.93
CA GLY A 82 0.44 -14.41 26.28
C GLY A 82 -0.57 -13.37 25.81
N ALA A 83 -0.35 -12.77 24.63
CA ALA A 83 -1.26 -11.80 24.03
C ALA A 83 -1.56 -12.13 22.56
N GLN A 84 -2.82 -12.05 22.15
CA GLN A 84 -3.28 -12.29 20.77
C GLN A 84 -2.82 -11.16 19.82
N LYS A 85 -1.52 -11.11 19.57
CA LYS A 85 -0.83 -10.11 18.74
C LYS A 85 -0.17 -10.79 17.53
N PRO A 86 -0.01 -10.07 16.39
CA PRO A 86 0.60 -10.64 15.20
C PRO A 86 2.04 -11.15 15.47
N GLU A 87 2.77 -10.55 16.42
CA GLU A 87 4.08 -11.03 16.86
C GLU A 87 4.07 -12.44 17.46
N GLU A 88 3.02 -12.81 18.21
CA GLU A 88 2.93 -14.13 18.83
C GLU A 88 2.49 -15.19 17.80
N SER A 89 1.58 -14.84 16.88
CA SER A 89 1.26 -15.65 15.71
C SER A 89 2.49 -15.90 14.83
N PHE A 90 3.33 -14.87 14.61
CA PHE A 90 4.57 -15.01 13.85
C PHE A 90 5.58 -15.94 14.55
N LYS A 91 5.77 -15.81 15.86
CA LYS A 91 6.60 -16.73 16.66
C LYS A 91 6.10 -18.18 16.57
N ALA A 92 4.78 -18.39 16.62
CA ALA A 92 4.19 -19.72 16.47
C ALA A 92 4.44 -20.31 15.07
N VAL A 93 4.31 -19.51 14.01
CA VAL A 93 4.60 -19.93 12.62
C VAL A 93 6.07 -20.32 12.46
N LEU A 94 7.02 -19.51 12.92
CA LEU A 94 8.43 -19.86 12.90
C LEU A 94 8.73 -21.15 13.67
N THR A 95 8.03 -21.38 14.79
CA THR A 95 8.17 -22.61 15.58
C THR A 95 7.68 -23.82 14.81
N ALA A 96 6.51 -23.73 14.16
CA ALA A 96 5.96 -24.80 13.33
C ALA A 96 6.85 -25.10 12.10
N ILE A 97 7.38 -24.06 11.44
CA ILE A 97 8.31 -24.21 10.30
C ILE A 97 9.61 -24.90 10.74
N LYS A 98 10.25 -24.44 11.81
CA LYS A 98 11.51 -25.05 12.32
C LYS A 98 11.32 -26.48 12.83
N ALA A 99 10.16 -26.80 13.39
CA ALA A 99 9.79 -28.15 13.79
C ALA A 99 9.32 -29.05 12.61
N LYS A 100 9.25 -28.51 11.38
CA LYS A 100 8.67 -29.15 10.19
C LYS A 100 7.24 -29.68 10.43
N ASN A 101 6.51 -29.05 11.34
CA ASN A 101 5.21 -29.51 11.80
C ASN A 101 4.09 -28.96 10.89
N LYS A 102 3.80 -29.73 9.84
CA LYS A 102 2.74 -29.43 8.85
C LYS A 102 1.38 -29.17 9.49
N GLN A 103 0.99 -29.95 10.50
CA GLN A 103 -0.31 -29.80 11.16
C GLN A 103 -0.39 -28.47 11.93
N ALA A 104 0.60 -28.18 12.77
CA ALA A 104 0.64 -26.91 13.50
C ALA A 104 0.67 -25.69 12.56
N LEU A 105 1.39 -25.79 11.43
CA LEU A 105 1.41 -24.72 10.42
C LEU A 105 0.04 -24.52 9.74
N TYR A 106 -0.71 -25.62 9.51
CA TYR A 106 -2.06 -25.57 8.96
C TYR A 106 -3.06 -24.94 9.95
N ASP A 107 -2.97 -25.29 11.23
CA ASP A 107 -3.83 -24.75 12.30
C ASP A 107 -3.56 -23.25 12.60
N LEU A 108 -2.33 -22.81 12.34
CA LEU A 108 -1.91 -21.40 12.35
C LEU A 108 -2.25 -20.64 11.06
N SER A 109 -2.50 -21.33 9.94
CA SER A 109 -2.91 -20.69 8.69
C SER A 109 -4.38 -20.27 8.71
N HIS A 110 -4.72 -19.20 7.99
CA HIS A 110 -6.05 -18.59 7.99
C HIS A 110 -7.11 -19.56 7.46
N SER A 111 -8.25 -19.66 8.15
CA SER A 111 -9.36 -20.58 7.90
C SER A 111 -9.76 -20.67 6.43
N GLU A 112 -10.10 -19.53 5.84
CA GLU A 112 -10.54 -19.42 4.43
C GLU A 112 -9.38 -19.21 3.45
N PHE A 113 -8.53 -18.21 3.68
CA PHE A 113 -7.54 -17.77 2.69
C PHE A 113 -6.18 -18.48 2.74
N GLY A 114 -5.87 -19.26 3.78
CA GLY A 114 -4.55 -19.88 3.98
C GLY A 114 -4.49 -21.40 3.91
N ARG A 115 -5.61 -22.07 3.59
CA ARG A 115 -5.80 -23.53 3.73
C ARG A 115 -6.22 -24.26 2.45
N ASP A 116 -6.03 -23.68 1.26
CA ASP A 116 -6.18 -24.44 0.01
C ASP A 116 -5.24 -25.67 0.03
N PRO A 117 -5.74 -26.92 -0.02
CA PRO A 117 -4.90 -28.08 0.27
C PRO A 117 -3.72 -28.27 -0.69
N LYS A 118 -3.84 -27.83 -1.95
CA LYS A 118 -2.78 -27.97 -2.94
C LYS A 118 -1.68 -26.93 -2.75
N GLN A 119 -2.06 -25.66 -2.60
CA GLN A 119 -1.12 -24.57 -2.38
C GLN A 119 -0.48 -24.65 -0.99
N PHE A 120 -1.24 -24.98 0.05
CA PHE A 120 -0.71 -25.16 1.40
C PHE A 120 0.37 -26.24 1.43
N ASP A 121 0.11 -27.42 0.88
CA ASP A 121 1.07 -28.53 0.87
C ASP A 121 2.37 -28.17 0.16
N GLN A 122 2.28 -27.51 -0.99
CA GLN A 122 3.43 -27.06 -1.76
C GLN A 122 4.26 -26.01 -1.00
N GLN A 123 3.62 -25.00 -0.41
CA GLN A 123 4.33 -23.94 0.30
C GLN A 123 4.90 -24.41 1.65
N ALA A 124 4.16 -25.22 2.41
CA ALA A 124 4.66 -25.79 3.66
C ALA A 124 5.96 -26.59 3.44
N GLN A 125 5.99 -27.43 2.39
CA GLN A 125 7.20 -28.17 2.02
C GLN A 125 8.35 -27.25 1.59
N ALA A 126 8.07 -26.18 0.84
CA ALA A 126 9.08 -25.19 0.45
C ALA A 126 9.66 -24.45 1.67
N TYR A 127 8.81 -24.00 2.60
CA TYR A 127 9.26 -23.37 3.85
C TYR A 127 10.15 -24.31 4.68
N PHE A 128 9.77 -25.59 4.82
CA PHE A 128 10.59 -26.54 5.60
C PHE A 128 11.98 -26.72 4.99
N GLN A 129 12.09 -26.85 3.67
CA GLN A 129 13.37 -27.00 2.97
C GLN A 129 14.22 -25.72 3.02
N GLN A 130 13.60 -24.55 2.87
CA GLN A 130 14.28 -23.26 2.94
C GLN A 130 14.86 -22.99 4.34
N PHE A 131 14.07 -23.20 5.39
CA PHE A 131 14.47 -22.92 6.78
C PHE A 131 15.43 -23.97 7.39
N GLU A 132 15.85 -24.99 6.63
CA GLU A 132 17.01 -25.83 6.98
C GLU A 132 18.35 -25.12 6.77
N THR A 133 18.41 -24.15 5.86
CA THR A 133 19.66 -23.51 5.41
C THR A 133 19.69 -22.00 5.58
N ILE A 134 18.52 -21.36 5.61
CA ILE A 134 18.36 -19.92 5.81
C ILE A 134 18.41 -19.56 7.31
N LYS A 135 19.11 -18.47 7.64
CA LYS A 135 19.02 -17.82 8.96
C LYS A 135 18.11 -16.60 8.90
N ILE A 136 17.44 -16.28 10.01
CA ILE A 136 16.80 -14.97 10.19
C ILE A 136 17.81 -14.04 10.86
N SER A 137 18.17 -12.96 10.20
CA SER A 137 19.16 -11.98 10.70
C SER A 137 18.49 -10.85 11.48
N SER A 138 17.35 -10.36 10.99
CA SER A 138 16.51 -9.39 11.69
C SER A 138 15.08 -9.36 11.17
N ILE A 139 14.17 -8.76 11.94
CA ILE A 139 12.82 -8.39 11.48
C ILE A 139 12.57 -6.95 11.93
N PRO A 140 13.13 -5.95 11.21
CA PRO A 140 13.22 -4.57 11.69
C PRO A 140 11.91 -3.79 11.57
N VAL A 141 10.97 -4.26 10.74
CA VAL A 141 9.73 -3.56 10.44
C VAL A 141 8.58 -4.51 10.08
N ALA A 142 7.36 -4.10 10.42
CA ALA A 142 6.12 -4.68 9.91
C ALA A 142 5.10 -3.59 9.56
N TYR A 143 4.10 -3.93 8.73
CA TYR A 143 3.03 -3.01 8.34
C TYR A 143 1.65 -3.63 8.58
N GLY A 144 0.75 -2.85 9.18
CA GLY A 144 -0.65 -3.23 9.42
C GLY A 144 -1.62 -2.38 8.62
N PHE A 145 -2.55 -3.03 7.91
CA PHE A 145 -3.55 -2.40 7.03
C PHE A 145 -4.66 -3.39 6.68
N ASP A 146 -5.92 -2.94 6.58
CA ASP A 146 -7.04 -3.69 5.97
C ASP A 146 -7.33 -5.11 6.53
N GLY A 147 -7.00 -5.34 7.80
CA GLY A 147 -7.07 -6.65 8.46
C GLY A 147 -5.83 -7.52 8.27
N PHE A 148 -4.87 -7.09 7.45
CA PHE A 148 -3.57 -7.73 7.25
C PHE A 148 -2.49 -7.19 8.18
N PHE A 149 -1.45 -7.99 8.37
CA PHE A 149 -0.18 -7.61 8.99
C PHE A 149 0.96 -8.33 8.26
N VAL A 150 1.94 -7.58 7.74
CA VAL A 150 3.10 -8.15 7.03
C VAL A 150 4.39 -7.85 7.76
N PHE A 151 5.13 -8.89 8.14
CA PHE A 151 6.48 -8.79 8.67
C PHE A 151 7.49 -8.89 7.53
N TYR A 152 8.43 -7.95 7.43
CA TYR A 152 9.54 -8.06 6.47
C TYR A 152 10.76 -8.66 7.15
N VAL A 153 10.97 -9.95 6.88
CA VAL A 153 12.01 -10.77 7.52
C VAL A 153 13.29 -10.68 6.69
N ASN A 154 14.38 -10.19 7.28
CA ASN A 154 15.71 -10.26 6.64
C ASN A 154 16.30 -11.66 6.84
N LEU A 155 16.49 -12.36 5.72
CA LEU A 155 16.97 -13.72 5.63
C LEU A 155 18.40 -13.75 5.06
N GLU A 156 19.29 -14.49 5.71
CA GLU A 156 20.67 -14.73 5.25
C GLU A 156 20.83 -16.15 4.71
N PHE A 157 21.40 -16.26 3.50
CA PHE A 157 21.76 -17.52 2.85
C PHE A 157 23.02 -17.33 1.99
N ASN A 158 24.05 -18.17 2.17
CA ASN A 158 25.31 -18.10 1.41
C ASN A 158 25.92 -16.68 1.33
N ASN A 159 25.91 -15.95 2.45
CA ASN A 159 26.34 -14.54 2.59
C ASN A 159 25.53 -13.51 1.78
N GLN A 160 24.44 -13.91 1.12
CA GLN A 160 23.45 -13.01 0.53
C GLN A 160 22.34 -12.72 1.55
N GLN A 161 21.80 -11.50 1.53
CA GLN A 161 20.63 -11.10 2.32
C GLN A 161 19.44 -10.83 1.41
N ALA A 162 18.25 -11.21 1.85
CA ALA A 162 16.99 -10.96 1.16
C ALA A 162 15.87 -10.67 2.17
N PHE A 163 15.03 -9.67 1.88
CA PHE A 163 13.79 -9.45 2.62
C PHE A 163 12.68 -10.34 2.06
N VAL A 164 11.99 -11.08 2.92
CA VAL A 164 10.83 -11.91 2.56
C VAL A 164 9.61 -11.49 3.39
N PRO A 165 8.46 -11.20 2.76
CA PRO A 165 7.23 -10.89 3.47
C PRO A 165 6.64 -12.16 4.10
N PHE A 166 6.36 -12.09 5.40
CA PHE A 166 5.53 -13.05 6.12
C PHE A 166 4.18 -12.39 6.41
N LEU A 167 3.16 -12.81 5.69
CA LEU A 167 1.84 -12.18 5.67
C LEU A 167 0.85 -12.89 6.61
N PHE A 168 0.10 -12.09 7.35
CA PHE A 168 -0.97 -12.53 8.24
C PHE A 168 -2.25 -11.78 7.91
N ALA A 169 -3.38 -12.42 8.17
CA ALA A 169 -4.72 -11.84 8.09
C ALA A 169 -5.47 -12.14 9.40
N VAL A 170 -6.29 -11.20 9.86
CA VAL A 170 -7.22 -11.45 10.96
C VAL A 170 -8.27 -12.47 10.52
N ASP A 171 -8.43 -13.55 11.30
CA ASP A 171 -9.47 -14.56 11.11
C ASP A 171 -10.70 -14.21 11.97
N LYS A 172 -11.79 -14.98 11.85
CA LYS A 172 -13.10 -14.68 12.45
C LYS A 172 -13.12 -14.66 13.98
N ASP A 173 -12.08 -15.20 14.62
CA ASP A 173 -11.83 -15.17 16.07
C ASP A 173 -11.09 -13.91 16.55
N GLY A 174 -10.72 -13.01 15.63
CA GLY A 174 -9.93 -11.81 15.91
C GLY A 174 -8.42 -12.08 16.00
N VAL A 175 -7.97 -13.32 15.76
CA VAL A 175 -6.55 -13.70 15.82
C VAL A 175 -5.91 -13.55 14.45
N TYR A 176 -4.70 -12.99 14.39
CA TYR A 176 -3.89 -13.00 13.17
C TYR A 176 -3.44 -14.42 12.83
N LYS A 177 -3.86 -14.91 11.67
CA LYS A 177 -3.49 -16.22 11.10
C LYS A 177 -2.61 -16.05 9.87
N PHE A 178 -1.77 -17.05 9.60
CA PHE A 178 -0.77 -17.03 8.55
C PHE A 178 -1.37 -17.19 7.15
N LEU A 179 -0.77 -16.53 6.16
CA LEU A 179 -1.06 -16.72 4.74
C LEU A 179 0.21 -17.26 4.04
N PRO A 180 0.31 -18.59 3.85
CA PRO A 180 1.52 -19.26 3.35
C PRO A 180 1.76 -19.10 1.85
N TYR A 181 0.82 -18.52 1.09
CA TYR A 181 0.95 -18.19 -0.32
C TYR A 181 0.53 -16.74 -0.58
N ARG A 182 0.98 -16.19 -1.71
CA ARG A 182 0.59 -14.85 -2.16
C ARG A 182 -0.93 -14.77 -2.37
N ILE A 183 -1.50 -13.64 -1.99
CA ILE A 183 -2.92 -13.30 -2.18
C ILE A 183 -3.03 -12.10 -3.13
N ASP A 184 -4.04 -12.07 -4.00
CA ASP A 184 -4.30 -10.91 -4.87
C ASP A 184 -5.21 -9.90 -4.14
N TYR A 185 -4.62 -9.13 -3.23
CA TYR A 185 -5.26 -7.99 -2.58
C TYR A 185 -4.45 -6.73 -2.84
N ILE A 186 -5.10 -5.73 -3.45
CA ILE A 186 -4.45 -4.52 -3.98
C ILE A 186 -3.65 -3.73 -2.93
N GLY A 187 -4.11 -3.70 -1.67
CA GLY A 187 -3.37 -3.07 -0.57
C GLY A 187 -2.07 -3.81 -0.21
N TYR A 188 -2.06 -5.15 -0.30
CA TYR A 188 -0.86 -5.95 -0.11
C TYR A 188 0.11 -5.79 -1.28
N SER A 189 -0.37 -5.77 -2.54
CA SER A 189 0.46 -5.41 -3.70
C SER A 189 1.18 -4.09 -3.46
N PHE A 190 0.43 -3.00 -3.21
CA PHE A 190 1.02 -1.67 -3.06
C PHE A 190 2.05 -1.55 -1.93
N VAL A 191 1.82 -2.18 -0.77
CA VAL A 191 2.80 -2.20 0.33
C VAL A 191 4.04 -3.00 -0.05
N ASN A 192 3.85 -4.17 -0.68
CA ASN A 192 4.96 -5.03 -1.08
C ASN A 192 5.79 -4.44 -2.22
N ASP A 193 5.16 -3.86 -3.23
CA ASP A 193 5.81 -3.30 -4.40
C ASP A 193 6.59 -2.02 -4.04
N TRP A 194 6.03 -1.17 -3.16
CA TRP A 194 6.80 -0.08 -2.55
C TRP A 194 7.98 -0.63 -1.75
N PHE A 195 7.78 -1.59 -0.82
CA PHE A 195 8.85 -2.13 0.02
C PHE A 195 9.99 -2.73 -0.81
N SER A 196 9.65 -3.46 -1.87
CA SER A 196 10.61 -4.16 -2.75
C SER A 196 11.31 -3.22 -3.74
N SER A 197 10.84 -1.99 -3.90
CA SER A 197 11.46 -0.99 -4.77
C SER A 197 12.72 -0.37 -4.15
N SER A 198 13.51 0.32 -4.98
CA SER A 198 14.67 1.10 -4.53
C SER A 198 14.33 2.26 -3.58
N TRP A 199 13.05 2.64 -3.49
CA TRP A 199 12.52 3.69 -2.62
C TRP A 199 11.91 3.15 -1.32
N GLY A 200 11.67 1.84 -1.27
CA GLY A 200 11.15 1.16 -0.11
C GLY A 200 12.16 1.03 1.03
N ARG A 201 11.78 0.28 2.05
CA ARG A 201 12.62 0.06 3.23
C ARG A 201 13.72 -0.99 3.05
N GLY A 202 13.97 -1.41 1.81
CA GLY A 202 15.26 -1.94 1.36
C GLY A 202 16.35 -0.87 1.18
N SER A 203 16.01 0.43 1.22
CA SER A 203 16.97 1.55 1.19
C SER A 203 17.34 2.04 2.59
N GLU A 204 18.49 2.72 2.72
CA GLU A 204 18.95 3.33 3.97
C GLU A 204 18.02 4.48 4.45
N THR A 205 17.33 5.15 3.51
CA THR A 205 16.44 6.27 3.77
C THR A 205 15.13 6.09 2.98
N PRO A 206 14.11 5.40 3.54
CA PRO A 206 12.90 5.05 2.80
C PRO A 206 12.10 6.30 2.40
N GLU A 207 11.67 6.38 1.14
CA GLU A 207 10.89 7.51 0.63
C GLU A 207 9.39 7.30 0.91
N TYR A 208 8.90 8.01 1.93
CA TYR A 208 7.47 8.17 2.23
C TYR A 208 6.88 9.39 1.49
N CYS A 209 5.55 9.43 1.33
CA CYS A 209 4.85 10.58 0.79
C CYS A 209 5.13 11.86 1.61
N LYS A 210 5.27 12.99 0.92
CA LYS A 210 5.55 14.27 1.57
C LYS A 210 4.28 14.78 2.26
N THR A 211 4.46 15.55 3.32
CA THR A 211 3.37 16.11 4.14
C THR A 211 2.31 16.87 3.31
N ASN A 212 2.71 17.49 2.20
CA ASN A 212 1.79 18.23 1.33
C ASN A 212 0.95 17.31 0.42
N ASP A 213 1.42 16.11 0.11
CA ASP A 213 0.78 15.20 -0.86
C ASP A 213 -0.49 14.62 -0.23
N TYR A 214 -0.37 14.08 0.98
CA TYR A 214 -1.51 13.48 1.69
C TYR A 214 -2.41 14.51 2.40
N LYS A 215 -1.88 15.64 2.92
CA LYS A 215 -2.72 16.65 3.59
C LYS A 215 -3.62 17.42 2.63
N ASN A 216 -3.16 17.71 1.41
CA ASN A 216 -3.95 18.43 0.39
C ASN A 216 -4.83 17.49 -0.45
N SER A 217 -5.06 16.25 0.00
CA SER A 217 -5.90 15.27 -0.68
C SER A 217 -7.37 15.72 -0.71
N THR A 218 -7.86 16.02 -1.91
CA THR A 218 -9.28 16.36 -2.14
C THR A 218 -10.16 15.11 -2.22
N TYR A 219 -9.56 13.94 -2.46
CA TYR A 219 -10.21 12.64 -2.51
C TYR A 219 -9.50 11.66 -1.57
N VAL A 220 -10.28 10.91 -0.79
CA VAL A 220 -9.77 9.85 0.08
C VAL A 220 -10.70 8.65 -0.04
N TYR A 221 -10.15 7.52 -0.47
CA TYR A 221 -10.88 6.28 -0.69
C TYR A 221 -10.32 5.18 0.23
N PRO A 222 -11.14 4.56 1.10
CA PRO A 222 -10.70 3.39 1.86
C PRO A 222 -10.54 2.20 0.92
N LEU A 223 -9.44 1.44 1.02
CA LEU A 223 -9.38 0.16 0.32
C LEU A 223 -10.40 -0.80 0.94
N LEU A 224 -11.23 -1.42 0.09
CA LEU A 224 -12.19 -2.43 0.53
C LEU A 224 -11.47 -3.77 0.65
N SER A 225 -11.49 -4.32 1.86
CA SER A 225 -11.05 -5.67 2.19
C SER A 225 -12.20 -6.37 2.90
N PRO A 226 -12.57 -7.61 2.49
CA PRO A 226 -13.65 -8.38 3.11
C PRO A 226 -13.33 -8.78 4.56
N LEU A 227 -12.06 -8.66 4.98
CA LEU A 227 -11.62 -8.86 6.37
C LEU A 227 -11.86 -7.62 7.25
N ALA A 228 -12.02 -6.43 6.64
CA ALA A 228 -11.97 -5.15 7.34
C ALA A 228 -13.34 -4.57 7.72
N ASP A 229 -14.46 -5.24 7.39
CA ASP A 229 -15.81 -4.68 7.52
C ASP A 229 -16.44 -4.75 8.93
N PHE A 230 -15.77 -5.37 9.92
CA PHE A 230 -16.28 -5.42 11.29
C PHE A 230 -15.24 -5.20 12.40
N LEU A 231 -13.99 -5.66 12.23
CA LEU A 231 -12.99 -5.69 13.32
C LEU A 231 -11.97 -4.54 13.31
N PHE A 232 -11.82 -3.80 12.19
CA PHE A 232 -10.77 -2.78 12.05
C PHE A 232 -11.32 -1.41 11.57
N PRO A 233 -11.39 -0.39 12.45
CA PRO A 233 -11.83 0.96 12.05
C PRO A 233 -10.77 1.71 11.22
N ASP A 234 -9.49 1.40 11.44
CA ASP A 234 -8.34 1.96 10.71
C ASP A 234 -8.10 1.23 9.37
N LYS A 235 -9.11 1.26 8.49
CA LYS A 235 -8.94 0.87 7.07
C LYS A 235 -7.88 1.74 6.41
N SER A 236 -7.03 1.13 5.58
CA SER A 236 -6.06 1.83 4.75
C SER A 236 -6.78 2.72 3.76
N ARG A 237 -6.12 3.81 3.34
CA ARG A 237 -6.75 4.83 2.51
C ARG A 237 -5.81 5.30 1.43
N VAL A 238 -6.32 5.32 0.22
CA VAL A 238 -5.69 5.96 -0.93
C VAL A 238 -6.04 7.45 -0.87
N LEU A 239 -5.03 8.32 -0.81
CA LEU A 239 -5.17 9.77 -0.74
C LEU A 239 -4.72 10.41 -2.05
N LEU A 240 -5.61 11.21 -2.66
CA LEU A 240 -5.45 11.76 -4.00
C LEU A 240 -5.83 13.25 -4.04
N LYS A 241 -5.08 14.02 -4.82
CA LYS A 241 -5.48 15.35 -5.30
C LYS A 241 -6.12 15.19 -6.68
N GLY A 242 -7.20 15.91 -6.98
CA GLY A 242 -7.88 15.77 -8.28
C GLY A 242 -8.55 17.05 -8.78
N THR A 243 -8.53 17.24 -10.09
CA THR A 243 -8.96 18.45 -10.80
C THR A 243 -9.96 18.12 -11.90
N ASP A 244 -11.10 18.78 -11.84
CA ASP A 244 -12.13 18.80 -12.87
C ASP A 244 -11.73 19.75 -14.00
N LEU A 245 -11.50 19.21 -15.19
CA LEU A 245 -10.99 19.93 -16.36
C LEU A 245 -12.03 20.85 -16.99
N LYS A 246 -13.33 20.63 -16.72
CA LYS A 246 -14.42 21.41 -17.30
C LYS A 246 -14.69 22.71 -16.53
N LYS A 247 -13.99 22.93 -15.41
CA LYS A 247 -14.00 24.19 -14.66
C LYS A 247 -13.03 25.21 -15.28
N LYS A 248 -13.55 26.41 -15.59
CA LYS A 248 -12.77 27.55 -16.12
C LYS A 248 -11.59 28.01 -15.23
N SER A 249 -11.47 27.50 -14.01
CA SER A 249 -10.44 27.83 -13.03
C SER A 249 -9.18 26.97 -13.09
N VAL A 250 -9.06 26.02 -14.03
CA VAL A 250 -7.82 25.23 -14.21
C VAL A 250 -6.66 26.15 -14.59
N LYS A 251 -5.77 26.41 -13.63
CA LYS A 251 -4.58 27.25 -13.81
C LYS A 251 -3.38 26.46 -14.31
N ASP A 252 -3.22 25.22 -13.82
CA ASP A 252 -2.07 24.38 -14.09
C ASP A 252 -1.83 24.17 -15.60
N SER A 253 -0.57 24.23 -16.01
CA SER A 253 -0.14 24.03 -17.40
C SER A 253 -0.12 22.56 -17.79
N VAL A 254 0.26 21.65 -16.89
CA VAL A 254 0.40 20.22 -17.23
C VAL A 254 -0.96 19.59 -17.55
N PHE A 255 -2.01 19.98 -16.81
CA PHE A 255 -3.38 19.51 -17.07
C PHE A 255 -3.92 20.01 -18.43
N LYS A 256 -3.54 21.23 -18.85
CA LYS A 256 -3.91 21.79 -20.16
C LYS A 256 -3.18 21.08 -21.29
N GLU A 257 -1.90 20.78 -21.11
CA GLU A 257 -1.11 20.07 -22.12
C GLU A 257 -1.59 18.62 -22.27
N ILE A 258 -1.86 17.90 -21.18
CA ILE A 258 -2.48 16.57 -21.21
C ILE A 258 -3.83 16.62 -21.93
N GLY A 259 -4.70 17.57 -21.59
CA GLY A 259 -5.98 17.76 -22.27
C GLY A 259 -5.84 18.00 -23.78
N ALA A 260 -4.88 18.85 -24.18
CA ALA A 260 -4.57 19.12 -25.58
C ALA A 260 -3.99 17.90 -26.30
N ILE A 261 -3.15 17.09 -25.66
CA ILE A 261 -2.62 15.83 -26.21
C ILE A 261 -3.75 14.83 -26.46
N ILE A 262 -4.67 14.65 -25.51
CA ILE A 262 -5.81 13.74 -25.65
C ILE A 262 -6.73 14.18 -26.80
N GLN A 263 -7.00 15.48 -26.92
CA GLN A 263 -7.73 16.03 -28.05
C GLN A 263 -6.99 15.79 -29.38
N GLN A 264 -5.68 16.02 -29.44
CA GLN A 264 -4.83 15.77 -30.62
C GLN A 264 -4.85 14.28 -31.03
N ILE A 265 -4.73 13.35 -30.08
CA ILE A 265 -4.84 11.90 -30.33
C ILE A 265 -6.15 11.55 -31.03
N SER A 266 -7.25 12.22 -30.67
CA SER A 266 -8.58 11.97 -31.26
C SER A 266 -8.86 12.68 -32.60
N THR A 267 -7.90 13.42 -33.15
CA THR A 267 -8.09 14.12 -34.45
C THR A 267 -8.10 13.15 -35.61
N ALA A 268 -8.92 13.44 -36.62
CA ALA A 268 -9.07 12.58 -37.78
C ALA A 268 -7.74 12.30 -38.51
N ASP A 269 -6.83 13.28 -38.55
CA ASP A 269 -5.55 13.12 -39.25
C ASP A 269 -4.56 12.23 -38.46
N VAL A 270 -4.51 12.37 -37.13
CA VAL A 270 -3.74 11.44 -36.27
C VAL A 270 -4.26 10.01 -36.38
N LEU A 271 -5.56 9.82 -36.57
CA LEU A 271 -6.17 8.49 -36.70
C LEU A 271 -6.06 7.92 -38.13
N LYS A 272 -5.93 8.76 -39.18
CA LYS A 272 -5.59 8.32 -40.55
C LYS A 272 -4.17 7.74 -40.63
N ASP A 273 -3.22 8.33 -39.91
CA ASP A 273 -1.84 7.82 -39.77
C ASP A 273 -1.78 6.49 -38.98
N GLY A 274 -2.92 5.98 -38.49
CA GLY A 274 -3.04 4.74 -37.74
C GLY A 274 -2.15 4.73 -36.49
N VAL A 275 -1.50 3.60 -36.23
CA VAL A 275 -0.58 3.47 -35.09
C VAL A 275 0.56 4.50 -35.13
N GLY A 276 1.07 4.85 -36.31
CA GLY A 276 2.15 5.83 -36.46
C GLY A 276 1.78 7.24 -35.98
N GLY A 277 0.52 7.63 -36.18
CA GLY A 277 0.00 8.90 -35.69
C GLY A 277 -0.14 8.96 -34.18
N VAL A 278 -0.44 7.84 -33.53
CA VAL A 278 -0.73 7.78 -32.08
C VAL A 278 0.54 7.60 -31.24
N ILE A 279 1.51 6.78 -31.69
CA ILE A 279 2.73 6.48 -30.89
C ILE A 279 3.61 7.71 -30.61
N LYS A 280 3.49 8.80 -31.39
CA LYS A 280 4.19 10.08 -31.15
C LYS A 280 3.77 10.81 -29.86
N TYR A 281 2.76 10.29 -29.15
CA TYR A 281 2.30 10.78 -27.86
C TYR A 281 2.60 9.81 -26.70
N MET A 282 3.31 8.71 -26.95
CA MET A 282 3.67 7.68 -25.97
C MET A 282 5.14 7.77 -25.54
N SER A 283 5.57 6.95 -24.57
CA SER A 283 7.01 6.68 -24.42
C SER A 283 7.53 5.88 -25.62
N PRO A 284 8.85 5.90 -25.93
CA PRO A 284 9.44 5.05 -26.96
C PRO A 284 9.12 3.56 -26.78
N GLU A 285 9.11 3.10 -25.53
CA GLU A 285 8.89 1.71 -25.12
C GLU A 285 7.42 1.30 -25.25
N SER A 286 6.48 2.12 -24.74
CA SER A 286 5.04 1.89 -24.94
C SER A 286 4.69 1.96 -26.43
N GLY A 287 5.25 2.93 -27.16
CA GLY A 287 5.04 3.11 -28.60
C GLY A 287 5.59 1.96 -29.43
N GLY A 288 6.76 1.42 -29.07
CA GLY A 288 7.30 0.20 -29.65
C GLY A 288 6.37 -1.00 -29.44
N ARG A 289 5.96 -1.26 -28.19
CA ARG A 289 5.03 -2.35 -27.86
C ARG A 289 3.70 -2.25 -28.60
N VAL A 290 3.09 -1.06 -28.67
CA VAL A 290 1.85 -0.86 -29.44
C VAL A 290 2.08 -1.12 -30.92
N LYS A 291 3.19 -0.65 -31.51
CA LYS A 291 3.54 -0.90 -32.92
C LYS A 291 3.73 -2.40 -33.20
N ASP A 292 4.42 -3.13 -32.33
CA ASP A 292 4.69 -4.56 -32.49
C ASP A 292 3.41 -5.39 -32.32
N TRP A 293 2.54 -5.03 -31.38
CA TRP A 293 1.19 -5.58 -31.26
C TRP A 293 0.37 -5.31 -32.53
N PHE A 294 0.37 -4.06 -33.03
CA PHE A 294 -0.36 -3.65 -34.24
C PHE A 294 0.20 -4.34 -35.50
N ALA A 295 1.43 -4.85 -35.50
CA ALA A 295 1.93 -5.68 -36.59
C ALA A 295 1.30 -7.09 -36.59
N GLN A 296 0.98 -7.64 -35.41
CA GLN A 296 0.56 -9.03 -35.21
C GLN A 296 -0.96 -9.26 -35.33
N VAL A 297 -1.79 -8.29 -34.93
CA VAL A 297 -3.25 -8.49 -34.83
C VAL A 297 -4.03 -8.30 -36.13
N GLY A 298 -5.27 -8.81 -36.16
CA GLY A 298 -6.19 -8.70 -37.29
C GLY A 298 -6.69 -7.27 -37.57
N ASN A 299 -7.24 -7.05 -38.77
CA ASN A 299 -7.76 -5.73 -39.17
C ASN A 299 -8.94 -5.27 -38.31
N GLU A 300 -9.75 -6.19 -37.78
CA GLU A 300 -10.86 -5.86 -36.87
C GLU A 300 -10.36 -5.25 -35.55
N GLU A 301 -9.31 -5.83 -34.95
CA GLU A 301 -8.68 -5.31 -33.73
C GLU A 301 -7.99 -3.96 -33.97
N LYS A 302 -7.35 -3.77 -35.13
CA LYS A 302 -6.78 -2.49 -35.57
C LYS A 302 -7.83 -1.39 -35.67
N ILE A 303 -8.95 -1.70 -36.33
CA ILE A 303 -10.09 -0.79 -36.48
C ILE A 303 -10.73 -0.52 -35.11
N ALA A 304 -10.91 -1.54 -34.27
CA ALA A 304 -11.43 -1.41 -32.93
C ALA A 304 -10.54 -0.47 -32.08
N TYR A 305 -9.21 -0.63 -32.11
CA TYR A 305 -8.25 0.23 -31.42
C TYR A 305 -8.30 1.69 -31.88
N VAL A 306 -8.31 1.94 -33.19
CA VAL A 306 -8.38 3.30 -33.75
C VAL A 306 -9.72 3.96 -33.42
N ASN A 307 -10.84 3.25 -33.58
CA ASN A 307 -12.17 3.73 -33.15
C ASN A 307 -12.24 3.99 -31.64
N SER A 308 -11.45 3.25 -30.85
CA SER A 308 -11.30 3.41 -29.40
C SER A 308 -10.72 4.78 -28.99
N LEU A 309 -10.10 5.49 -29.93
CA LEU A 309 -9.47 6.81 -29.76
C LEU A 309 -10.27 7.95 -30.42
N VAL A 310 -11.45 7.67 -30.97
CA VAL A 310 -12.33 8.68 -31.59
C VAL A 310 -13.12 9.45 -30.53
N LYS A 311 -13.15 10.79 -30.64
CA LYS A 311 -13.91 11.71 -29.76
C LYS A 311 -13.57 11.53 -28.27
N LEU A 312 -12.29 11.70 -27.92
CA LEU A 312 -11.82 11.69 -26.54
C LEU A 312 -12.05 13.06 -25.89
N ASP A 313 -12.92 13.12 -24.88
CA ASP A 313 -13.23 14.33 -24.11
C ASP A 313 -12.66 14.20 -22.68
N PRO A 314 -11.46 14.74 -22.39
CA PRO A 314 -10.84 14.65 -21.07
C PRO A 314 -11.56 15.56 -20.07
N TYR A 315 -12.11 14.98 -19.00
CA TYR A 315 -12.96 15.72 -18.05
C TYR A 315 -12.39 15.82 -16.64
N PHE A 316 -11.45 14.95 -16.24
CA PHE A 316 -10.89 14.97 -14.90
C PHE A 316 -9.47 14.38 -14.86
N ILE A 317 -8.61 14.91 -13.98
CA ILE A 317 -7.26 14.37 -13.72
C ILE A 317 -7.06 14.19 -12.21
N PHE A 318 -6.59 13.02 -11.76
CA PHE A 318 -5.89 12.94 -10.47
C PHE A 318 -4.40 13.23 -10.65
N ASP A 319 -3.87 14.00 -9.70
CA ASP A 319 -2.52 14.53 -9.66
C ASP A 319 -1.69 13.68 -8.69
N ALA A 320 -0.79 12.86 -9.25
CA ALA A 320 -0.03 11.81 -8.58
C ALA A 320 1.45 11.88 -9.01
N GLN A 321 2.03 13.08 -8.97
CA GLN A 321 3.24 13.46 -9.70
C GLN A 321 4.40 12.46 -9.52
N PRO A 322 5.13 12.10 -10.60
CA PRO A 322 5.01 12.62 -11.96
C PRO A 322 3.90 11.95 -12.81
N LEU A 323 3.03 11.15 -12.20
CA LEU A 323 1.89 10.48 -12.85
C LEU A 323 0.62 11.35 -12.83
N TYR A 324 -0.17 11.28 -13.88
CA TYR A 324 -1.43 12.01 -14.05
C TYR A 324 -2.51 11.06 -14.58
N ILE A 325 -3.47 10.75 -13.73
CA ILE A 325 -4.52 9.75 -13.99
C ILE A 325 -5.71 10.46 -14.61
N THR A 326 -5.83 10.38 -15.94
CA THR A 326 -6.78 11.19 -16.70
C THR A 326 -8.01 10.39 -17.11
N TYR A 327 -9.18 10.86 -16.67
CA TYR A 327 -10.49 10.32 -17.03
C TYR A 327 -11.05 11.03 -18.26
N VAL A 328 -11.50 10.22 -19.22
CA VAL A 328 -11.86 10.63 -20.57
C VAL A 328 -13.22 10.04 -20.93
N SER A 329 -14.15 10.88 -21.37
CA SER A 329 -15.42 10.44 -21.95
C SER A 329 -15.23 10.07 -23.41
N THR A 330 -15.90 9.01 -23.85
CA THR A 330 -15.88 8.50 -25.23
C THR A 330 -17.30 8.11 -25.66
N PRO A 331 -17.55 7.89 -26.97
CA PRO A 331 -18.85 7.39 -27.44
C PRO A 331 -19.29 6.04 -26.85
N SER A 332 -18.35 5.26 -26.29
CA SER A 332 -18.61 3.94 -25.68
C SER A 332 -18.53 3.92 -24.15
N GLY A 333 -18.53 5.09 -23.48
CA GLY A 333 -18.38 5.20 -22.02
C GLY A 333 -17.09 5.90 -21.58
N VAL A 334 -16.62 5.59 -20.36
CA VAL A 334 -15.46 6.24 -19.73
C VAL A 334 -14.18 5.42 -19.94
N ARG A 335 -13.04 6.12 -20.02
CA ARG A 335 -11.69 5.53 -20.08
C ARG A 335 -10.73 6.24 -19.13
N VAL A 336 -9.67 5.54 -18.74
CA VAL A 336 -8.55 6.11 -17.97
C VAL A 336 -7.25 5.95 -18.72
N MET A 337 -6.57 7.07 -18.94
CA MET A 337 -5.23 7.15 -19.54
C MET A 337 -4.25 7.66 -18.48
N TYR A 338 -3.12 6.98 -18.30
CA TYR A 338 -2.05 7.45 -17.41
C TYR A 338 -1.04 8.24 -18.23
N PHE A 339 -0.86 9.52 -17.91
CA PHE A 339 0.19 10.37 -18.47
C PHE A 339 1.32 10.54 -17.47
N VAL A 340 2.56 10.58 -17.95
CA VAL A 340 3.73 10.93 -17.14
C VAL A 340 4.29 12.25 -17.65
N ALA A 341 4.58 13.18 -16.74
CA ALA A 341 5.29 14.43 -17.05
C ALA A 341 6.25 14.77 -15.92
N SER A 342 7.49 15.14 -16.28
CA SER A 342 8.57 15.40 -15.32
C SER A 342 9.34 16.65 -15.72
N GLY A 343 9.44 17.62 -14.80
CA GLY A 343 10.02 18.93 -15.07
C GLY A 343 9.33 19.63 -16.22
N ASN A 344 10.11 20.14 -17.18
CA ASN A 344 9.63 20.85 -18.37
C ASN A 344 9.40 19.92 -19.58
N SER A 345 9.46 18.60 -19.41
CA SER A 345 9.25 17.64 -20.49
C SER A 345 7.76 17.48 -20.80
N LYS A 346 7.42 17.52 -22.10
CA LYS A 346 6.07 17.27 -22.61
C LYS A 346 5.49 15.96 -22.02
N PRO A 347 4.23 15.96 -21.52
CA PRO A 347 3.58 14.74 -21.04
C PRO A 347 3.50 13.65 -22.12
N TYR A 348 3.68 12.39 -21.73
CA TYR A 348 3.51 11.23 -22.59
C TYR A 348 2.56 10.18 -21.99
N TRP A 349 1.83 9.47 -22.85
CA TRP A 349 0.94 8.38 -22.48
C TRP A 349 1.76 7.13 -22.12
N ALA A 350 1.58 6.62 -20.91
CA ALA A 350 2.44 5.62 -20.26
C ALA A 350 1.68 4.35 -19.81
N ASN A 351 0.54 4.04 -20.44
CA ASN A 351 -0.18 2.78 -20.24
C ASN A 351 -0.92 2.30 -21.50
N ALA A 352 -0.38 2.61 -22.68
CA ALA A 352 -1.00 2.28 -23.96
C ALA A 352 -0.93 0.77 -24.28
N SER A 353 0.01 0.04 -23.66
CA SER A 353 0.27 -1.39 -23.91
C SER A 353 0.34 -2.24 -22.64
N HIS A 354 0.07 -1.66 -21.46
CA HIS A 354 0.31 -2.32 -20.17
C HIS A 354 -0.87 -2.22 -19.19
N VAL A 355 -1.12 -3.32 -18.47
CA VAL A 355 -2.04 -3.38 -17.33
C VAL A 355 -1.22 -3.29 -16.06
N THR A 356 -1.67 -2.47 -15.10
CA THR A 356 -1.00 -2.29 -13.80
C THR A 356 -1.98 -2.54 -12.66
N ASP A 357 -1.51 -2.79 -11.43
CA ASP A 357 -2.43 -2.93 -10.29
C ASP A 357 -3.21 -1.64 -9.98
N LEU A 358 -2.76 -0.46 -10.45
CA LEU A 358 -3.57 0.77 -10.47
C LEU A 358 -4.85 0.64 -11.34
N ASP A 359 -4.89 -0.25 -12.33
CA ASP A 359 -6.08 -0.49 -13.15
C ASP A 359 -7.21 -1.14 -12.32
N LYS A 360 -6.86 -1.97 -11.32
CA LYS A 360 -7.81 -2.55 -10.35
C LYS A 360 -8.52 -1.45 -9.55
N LEU A 361 -7.86 -0.31 -9.33
CA LEU A 361 -8.42 0.85 -8.64
C LEU A 361 -9.17 1.81 -9.59
N PHE A 362 -8.54 2.22 -10.69
CA PHE A 362 -9.03 3.33 -11.51
C PHE A 362 -9.79 2.91 -12.78
N LYS A 363 -9.50 1.74 -13.38
CA LYS A 363 -10.21 1.25 -14.60
C LYS A 363 -11.34 0.27 -14.30
N LYS A 364 -11.31 -0.42 -13.15
CA LYS A 364 -12.24 -1.50 -12.79
C LYS A 364 -12.71 -1.49 -11.32
N GLY A 365 -12.27 -0.51 -10.54
CA GLY A 365 -12.64 -0.36 -9.13
C GLY A 365 -13.55 0.84 -8.90
N GLU A 366 -13.88 1.10 -7.65
CA GLU A 366 -14.90 2.07 -7.26
C GLU A 366 -14.63 3.53 -7.72
N PHE A 367 -13.37 3.92 -8.03
CA PHE A 367 -13.11 5.18 -8.73
C PHE A 367 -13.69 5.18 -10.15
N TYR A 368 -13.56 4.09 -10.90
CA TYR A 368 -14.24 3.93 -12.19
C TYR A 368 -15.76 4.06 -12.01
N ASP A 369 -16.35 3.27 -11.11
CA ASP A 369 -17.80 3.27 -10.90
C ASP A 369 -18.34 4.63 -10.45
N SER A 370 -17.58 5.35 -9.63
CA SER A 370 -17.94 6.70 -9.19
C SER A 370 -17.67 7.80 -10.21
N SER A 371 -16.81 7.56 -11.20
CA SER A 371 -16.65 8.44 -12.37
C SER A 371 -17.82 8.36 -13.37
N LEU A 372 -18.67 7.32 -13.24
CA LEU A 372 -19.94 7.16 -13.97
C LEU A 372 -21.13 7.83 -13.26
N LYS A 373 -20.96 8.25 -11.99
CA LYS A 373 -21.99 8.91 -11.16
C LYS A 373 -22.01 10.42 -11.44
N LYS A 374 -22.89 11.19 -10.78
CA LYS A 374 -22.98 12.64 -10.98
C LYS A 374 -21.66 13.35 -10.60
N PRO A 375 -21.30 14.47 -11.27
CA PRO A 375 -19.89 14.83 -11.46
C PRO A 375 -19.17 15.40 -10.22
N PRO A 376 -17.83 15.29 -10.15
CA PRO A 376 -16.97 14.50 -11.04
C PRO A 376 -16.76 13.06 -10.52
N PHE A 377 -16.73 12.89 -9.19
CA PHE A 377 -16.63 11.65 -8.43
C PHE A 377 -17.47 11.86 -7.15
N GLY A 378 -18.79 12.00 -7.30
CA GLY A 378 -19.67 12.60 -6.29
C GLY A 378 -19.70 11.94 -4.90
N SER A 379 -19.14 10.73 -4.75
CA SER A 379 -19.02 9.99 -3.49
C SER A 379 -17.64 10.11 -2.80
N PHE A 380 -16.62 10.68 -3.45
CA PHE A 380 -15.25 10.77 -2.90
C PHE A 380 -14.69 12.18 -2.76
N ALA A 381 -15.38 13.19 -3.30
CA ALA A 381 -15.13 14.56 -2.88
C ALA A 381 -15.53 14.71 -1.40
N LYS A 382 -14.62 15.19 -0.57
CA LYS A 382 -14.88 15.56 0.84
C LYS A 382 -15.75 16.82 0.93
#